data_AF-A0A8J7MHP2-F1
#
_entry.id   AF-A0A8J7MHP2-F1
#
_cell.length_a   1.000
_cell.length_b   1.000
_cell.length_c   1.000
_cell.angle_alpha   90.00
_cell.angle_beta   90.00
_cell.angle_gamma   90.00
#
_symmetry.space_group_name_H-M   'P 1'
#
loop_
_entity.id
_entity.type
_entity.pdbx_description
1 polymer ?
#
loop_
_entity_poly.entity_id
_entity_poly.type
_entity_poly.pdbx_seq_one_letter_code
_entity_poly.pdbx_strand_id
1 'polypeptide(L)'
;MNYEKVAESVQKIFIQYFNISASSFSWEVPLEELQEDFKILDYLIFLERLLQSKFKKDFFLLENISTAIHNPKDIVNLIVKIFEEELDRIALEQV
;
A
#
# COMPACT_ATOMS: atom_id res chain seq x y z
N MET A 1 11.72 -4.98 6.35
CA MET A 1 11.07 -3.76 6.93
C MET A 1 10.04 -4.24 7.97
N ASN A 2 9.83 -3.57 9.11
CA ASN A 2 8.81 -4.00 10.09
C ASN A 2 7.39 -3.62 9.61
N TYR A 3 6.44 -4.55 9.67
CA TYR A 3 5.02 -4.37 9.37
C TYR A 3 4.44 -3.11 9.99
N GLU A 4 4.69 -2.86 11.28
CA GLU A 4 4.13 -1.71 12.01
C GLU A 4 4.54 -0.36 11.38
N LYS A 5 5.79 -0.24 10.92
CA LYS A 5 6.30 0.98 10.28
C LYS A 5 5.70 1.19 8.89
N VAL A 6 5.44 0.11 8.17
CA VAL A 6 4.74 0.15 6.88
C VAL A 6 3.30 0.57 7.10
N ALA A 7 2.59 -0.07 8.04
CA ALA A 7 1.22 0.27 8.40
C ALA A 7 1.09 1.74 8.81
N GLU A 8 1.93 2.24 9.71
CA GLU A 8 1.89 3.66 10.11
C GLU A 8 2.10 4.60 8.92
N SER A 9 3.03 4.28 8.02
CA SER A 9 3.31 5.09 6.83
C SER A 9 2.15 5.06 5.83
N VAL A 10 1.55 3.89 5.61
CA VAL A 10 0.38 3.72 4.73
C VAL A 10 -0.81 4.48 5.30
N GLN A 11 -1.13 4.33 6.58
CA GLN A 11 -2.23 5.05 7.23
C GLN A 11 -2.05 6.58 7.10
N LYS A 12 -0.84 7.08 7.31
CA LYS A 12 -0.53 8.51 7.12
C LYS A 12 -0.80 8.98 5.70
N ILE A 13 -0.46 8.17 4.69
CA ILE A 13 -0.75 8.51 3.29
C ILE A 13 -2.26 8.64 3.05
N PHE A 14 -3.05 7.66 3.50
CA PHE A 14 -4.51 7.71 3.38
C PHE A 14 -5.10 8.97 4.05
N ILE A 15 -4.70 9.26 5.27
CA ILE A 15 -5.23 10.41 6.02
C ILE A 15 -4.80 11.75 5.38
N GLN A 16 -3.55 11.87 4.95
CA GLN A 16 -3.02 13.15 4.45
C GLN A 16 -3.44 13.48 3.02
N TYR A 17 -3.54 12.48 2.14
CA TYR A 17 -3.70 12.73 0.71
C TYR A 17 -5.08 12.38 0.16
N PHE A 18 -5.90 11.64 0.91
CA PHE A 18 -7.20 11.14 0.42
C PHE A 18 -8.39 11.61 1.25
N ASN A 19 -8.22 12.66 2.08
CA ASN A 19 -9.29 13.26 2.89
C ASN A 19 -10.02 12.24 3.80
N ILE A 20 -9.30 11.24 4.30
CA ILE A 20 -9.82 10.25 5.24
C ILE A 20 -9.52 10.72 6.67
N SER A 21 -10.54 10.82 7.52
CA SER A 21 -10.31 11.15 8.92
C SER A 21 -9.65 9.98 9.66
N ALA A 22 -8.79 10.28 10.64
CA ALA A 22 -8.18 9.23 11.46
C ALA A 22 -9.22 8.36 12.18
N SER A 23 -10.36 8.95 12.56
CA SER A 23 -11.48 8.26 13.21
C SER A 23 -12.31 7.38 12.28
N SER A 24 -12.30 7.65 10.97
CA SER A 24 -13.03 6.87 9.97
C SER A 24 -12.14 5.87 9.24
N PHE A 25 -10.84 5.88 9.51
CA PHE A 25 -9.90 4.97 8.87
C PHE A 25 -10.13 3.53 9.35
N SER A 26 -10.24 2.59 8.42
CA SER A 26 -10.36 1.16 8.71
C SER A 26 -9.43 0.34 7.83
N TRP A 27 -8.78 -0.66 8.42
CA TRP A 27 -7.84 -1.55 7.75
C TRP A 27 -8.51 -2.64 6.92
N GLU A 28 -9.75 -3.00 7.26
CA GLU A 28 -10.41 -4.21 6.75
C GLU A 28 -11.51 -3.90 5.72
N VAL A 29 -11.88 -2.63 5.54
CA VAL A 29 -12.91 -2.23 4.57
C VAL A 29 -12.30 -2.02 3.18
N PRO A 30 -13.06 -2.26 2.11
CA PRO A 30 -12.63 -1.95 0.75
C PRO A 30 -12.19 -0.49 0.60
N LEU A 31 -11.24 -0.23 -0.29
CA LEU A 31 -10.74 1.12 -0.54
C LEU A 31 -11.87 2.08 -0.95
N GLU A 32 -12.79 1.61 -1.80
CA GLU A 32 -13.95 2.39 -2.24
C GLU A 32 -14.96 2.70 -1.11
N GLU A 33 -14.99 1.90 -0.04
CA GLU A 33 -15.79 2.18 1.16
C GLU A 33 -15.06 3.13 2.11
N LEU A 34 -13.72 3.06 2.13
CA LEU A 34 -12.88 3.99 2.88
C LEU A 34 -12.96 5.40 2.28
N GLN A 35 -12.95 5.48 0.94
CA GLN A 35 -13.15 6.71 0.19
C GLN A 35 -13.65 6.38 -1.24
N GLU A 36 -14.78 6.96 -1.64
CA GLU A 36 -15.48 6.60 -2.88
C GLU A 36 -14.68 6.83 -4.18
N ASP A 37 -13.85 7.85 -4.25
CA ASP A 37 -12.99 8.21 -5.38
C ASP A 37 -11.95 7.12 -5.70
N PHE A 38 -11.70 6.16 -4.80
CA PHE A 38 -10.88 4.99 -5.13
C PHE A 38 -11.49 4.10 -6.23
N LYS A 39 -12.76 4.31 -6.60
CA LYS A 39 -13.36 3.76 -7.83
C LYS A 39 -12.78 4.36 -9.11
N ILE A 40 -12.10 5.51 -9.01
CA ILE A 40 -11.51 6.24 -10.12
C ILE A 40 -10.05 5.81 -10.29
N LEU A 41 -9.69 5.39 -11.50
CA LEU A 41 -8.35 4.88 -11.81
C LEU A 41 -7.23 5.88 -11.46
N ASP A 42 -7.45 7.17 -11.70
CA ASP A 42 -6.47 8.22 -11.40
C ASP A 42 -6.12 8.30 -9.90
N TYR A 43 -7.07 8.01 -9.01
CA TYR A 43 -6.82 7.97 -7.56
C TYR A 43 -5.96 6.77 -7.17
N LEU A 44 -6.17 5.62 -7.81
CA LEU A 44 -5.36 4.43 -7.61
C LEU A 44 -3.94 4.61 -8.16
N ILE A 45 -3.80 5.23 -9.35
CA ILE A 45 -2.49 5.64 -9.89
C ILE A 45 -1.79 6.60 -8.93
N PHE A 46 -2.51 7.56 -8.38
CA PHE A 46 -1.95 8.52 -7.44
C PHE A 46 -1.48 7.85 -6.13
N LEU A 47 -2.28 6.93 -5.59
CA LEU A 47 -1.92 6.13 -4.42
C LEU A 47 -0.65 5.32 -4.67
N GLU A 48 -0.57 4.63 -5.80
CA GLU A 48 0.61 3.86 -6.20
C GLU A 48 1.87 4.73 -6.21
N ARG A 49 1.82 5.88 -6.89
CA ARG A 49 2.95 6.83 -6.96
C ARG A 49 3.37 7.35 -5.59
N LEU A 50 2.41 7.68 -4.72
CA LEU A 50 2.70 8.14 -3.36
C LEU A 50 3.44 7.07 -2.57
N LEU A 51 3.00 5.82 -2.67
CA LEU A 51 3.63 4.74 -1.91
C LEU A 51 4.99 4.35 -2.52
N GLN A 52 5.13 4.29 -3.84
CA GLN A 52 6.41 4.08 -4.51
C GLN A 52 7.44 5.14 -4.09
N SER A 53 7.03 6.42 -4.09
CA SER A 53 7.84 7.54 -3.61
C SER A 53 8.23 7.38 -2.13
N LYS A 54 7.27 7.01 -1.28
CA LYS A 54 7.49 6.83 0.17
C LYS A 54 8.47 5.71 0.47
N PHE A 55 8.36 4.58 -0.21
CA PHE A 55 9.12 3.36 0.08
C PHE A 55 10.35 3.19 -0.80
N LYS A 56 10.52 4.03 -1.84
CA LYS A 56 11.58 3.93 -2.85
C LYS A 56 11.64 2.55 -3.48
N LYS A 57 10.46 2.01 -3.82
CA LYS A 57 10.27 0.70 -4.41
C LYS A 57 9.26 0.80 -5.54
N ASP A 58 9.51 0.05 -6.61
CA ASP A 58 8.52 -0.16 -7.65
C ASP A 58 7.58 -1.27 -7.20
N PHE A 59 6.28 -0.97 -7.22
CA PHE A 59 5.23 -1.97 -7.07
C PHE A 59 3.99 -1.50 -7.79
N PHE A 60 3.28 -2.46 -8.38
CA PHE A 60 2.16 -2.22 -9.28
C PHE A 60 0.86 -2.59 -8.55
N LEU A 61 0.27 -1.63 -7.83
CA LEU A 61 -1.01 -1.84 -7.17
C LEU A 61 -2.09 -2.17 -8.17
N LEU A 62 -2.13 -1.45 -9.30
CA LEU A 62 -3.17 -1.62 -10.32
C LEU A 62 -3.19 -3.02 -10.93
N GLU A 63 -2.01 -3.62 -11.11
CA GLU A 63 -1.89 -4.99 -11.63
C GLU A 63 -2.39 -6.03 -10.62
N ASN A 64 -2.41 -5.70 -9.33
CA ASN A 64 -2.76 -6.59 -8.23
C ASN A 64 -4.13 -6.29 -7.58
N ILE A 65 -4.79 -5.17 -7.94
CA ILE A 65 -6.05 -4.73 -7.32
C ILE A 65 -7.25 -5.60 -7.68
N SER A 66 -7.22 -6.25 -8.85
CA SER A 66 -8.30 -7.11 -9.32
C SER A 66 -8.26 -8.53 -8.75
N THR A 67 -7.15 -8.93 -8.13
CA THR A 67 -6.89 -10.33 -7.73
C THR A 67 -6.61 -10.53 -6.24
N ALA A 68 -6.14 -9.50 -5.52
CA ALA A 68 -5.77 -9.66 -4.11
C ALA A 68 -5.79 -8.39 -3.25
N ILE A 69 -5.77 -7.19 -3.83
CA ILE A 69 -5.67 -5.94 -3.07
C ILE A 69 -7.01 -5.22 -3.07
N HIS A 70 -7.72 -5.29 -1.95
CA HIS A 70 -9.04 -4.69 -1.83
C HIS A 70 -9.12 -3.66 -0.70
N ASN A 71 -8.29 -3.78 0.33
CA ASN A 71 -8.29 -2.91 1.52
C ASN A 71 -6.88 -2.39 1.86
N PRO A 72 -6.75 -1.42 2.80
CA PRO A 72 -5.43 -0.90 3.19
C PRO A 72 -4.47 -1.94 3.78
N LYS A 73 -4.98 -3.00 4.42
CA LYS A 73 -4.15 -4.07 4.99
C LYS A 73 -3.51 -4.92 3.90
N ASP A 74 -4.21 -5.19 2.80
CA ASP A 74 -3.65 -5.88 1.64
C ASP A 74 -2.48 -5.10 1.03
N ILE A 75 -2.58 -3.77 0.99
CA ILE A 75 -1.50 -2.89 0.55
C ILE A 75 -0.27 -3.02 1.46
N VAL A 76 -0.47 -3.02 2.78
CA VAL A 76 0.63 -3.22 3.74
C VAL A 76 1.29 -4.57 3.53
N ASN A 77 0.49 -5.64 3.40
CA ASN A 77 0.98 -6.99 3.16
C ASN A 77 1.81 -7.09 1.89
N LEU A 78 1.35 -6.48 0.78
CA LEU A 78 2.10 -6.43 -0.47
C LEU A 78 3.48 -5.77 -0.25
N ILE A 79 3.49 -4.58 0.37
CA ILE A 79 4.73 -3.83 0.57
C ILE A 79 5.71 -4.61 1.45
N VAL A 80 5.22 -5.19 2.55
CA VAL A 80 6.04 -6.02 3.46
C VAL A 80 6.64 -7.21 2.70
N LYS A 81 5.80 -7.94 1.94
CA LYS A 81 6.25 -9.06 1.12
C LYS A 81 7.35 -8.67 0.14
N ILE A 82 7.24 -7.53 -0.54
CA ILE A 82 8.27 -7.03 -1.46
C ILE A 82 9.60 -6.78 -0.73
N PHE A 83 9.54 -6.20 0.47
CA PHE A 83 10.75 -6.01 1.27
C PHE A 83 11.37 -7.31 1.76
N GLU A 84 10.56 -8.34 2.03
CA GLU A 84 11.04 -9.67 2.42
C GLU A 84 11.70 -10.39 1.24
N GLU A 85 11.05 -10.41 0.08
CA GLU A 85 11.57 -11.04 -1.15
C GLU A 85 12.89 -10.42 -1.61
N GLU A 86 13.08 -9.12 -1.42
CA GLU A 86 14.36 -8.47 -1.73
C GLU A 86 15.48 -8.89 -0.78
N LEU A 87 15.20 -9.01 0.51
CA LEU A 87 16.19 -9.48 1.49
C LEU A 87 16.64 -10.91 1.17
N ASP A 88 15.69 -11.77 0.79
CA ASP A 88 15.99 -13.15 0.39
C ASP A 88 16.86 -13.20 -0.89
N ARG A 89 16.58 -12.34 -1.88
CA ARG A 89 17.41 -12.26 -3.10
C ARG A 89 18.84 -11.82 -2.80
N ILE A 90 19.02 -10.76 -2.00
CA ILE A 90 20.35 -10.27 -1.61
C ILE A 90 21.12 -11.35 -0.85
N ALA A 91 20.45 -12.14 0.00
CA ALA A 91 21.09 -13.22 0.74
C ALA A 91 21.58 -14.36 -0.18
N LEU A 92 20.86 -14.64 -1.27
CA LEU A 92 21.23 -15.68 -2.25
C LEU A 92 22.37 -15.24 -3.18
N GLU A 93 22.52 -13.94 -3.47
CA GLU A 93 23.61 -13.41 -4.31
C GLU A 93 24.96 -13.27 -3.60
N GLN A 94 24.99 -13.46 -2.27
CA GLN A 94 26.21 -13.42 -1.47
C GLN A 94 26.83 -14.81 -1.19
N VAL A 95 26.33 -15.87 -1.83
CA VAL A 95 26.81 -17.26 -1.72
C VAL A 95 27.51 -17.71 -2.98
#